data_AF-A0A6L6HRK7-F1
#
_entry.id   AF-A0A6L6HRK7-F1
#
_cell.length_a   1.000
_cell.length_b   1.000
_cell.length_c   1.000
_cell.angle_alpha   90.00
_cell.angle_beta   90.00
_cell.angle_gamma   90.00
#
_symmetry.space_group_name_H-M   'P 1'
#
loop_
_entity.id
_entity.type
_entity.pdbx_description
1 polymer ?
#
loop_
_entity_poly.entity_id
_entity_poly.type
_entity_poly.pdbx_seq_one_letter_code
_entity_poly.pdbx_strand_id
1 'polypeptide(L)'
;MAAFIRLILFLLIAETLFYLLLRVYLRSLRTERLEEIWDTRHPAQAGNTPARRAFVRRSMTGFDKTLRSRLLLLVFVLPNLAVMGIIYWINWQ
;
A
#
# COMPACT_ATOMS: atom_id res chain seq x y z
N MET A 1 -23.51 -1.21 24.47
CA MET A 1 -23.12 -0.09 23.58
C MET A 1 -21.64 0.26 23.64
N ALA A 2 -21.03 0.52 24.82
CA ALA A 2 -19.62 0.92 24.90
C ALA A 2 -18.59 -0.09 24.34
N ALA A 3 -18.82 -1.40 24.51
CA ALA A 3 -17.94 -2.44 23.97
C ALA A 3 -17.93 -2.47 22.43
N PHE A 4 -19.10 -2.25 21.80
CA PHE A 4 -19.25 -2.23 20.35
C PHE A 4 -18.53 -1.02 19.73
N ILE A 5 -18.63 0.15 20.37
CA ILE A 5 -17.92 1.37 19.94
C ILE A 5 -16.40 1.19 20.01
N ARG A 6 -15.87 0.56 21.07
CA ARG A 6 -14.43 0.26 21.17
C ARG A 6 -13.96 -0.65 20.04
N LEU A 7 -14.76 -1.65 19.67
CA LEU A 7 -14.41 -2.62 18.63
C LEU A 7 -14.34 -1.94 17.24
N ILE A 8 -15.29 -1.05 16.94
CA ILE A 8 -15.26 -0.22 15.73
C ILE A 8 -14.02 0.69 15.71
N LEU A 9 -13.69 1.33 16.84
CA LEU A 9 -12.49 2.18 16.93
C LEU A 9 -11.21 1.38 16.65
N PHE A 10 -11.10 0.17 17.20
CA PHE A 10 -9.96 -0.71 16.91
C PHE A 10 -9.89 -1.10 15.43
N LEU A 11 -11.02 -1.41 14.80
CA LEU A 11 -11.08 -1.73 13.37
C LEU A 11 -10.60 -0.55 12.51
N LEU A 12 -11.07 0.66 12.80
CA LEU A 12 -10.66 1.88 12.08
C LEU A 12 -9.17 2.21 12.25
N ILE A 13 -8.62 2.00 13.46
CA ILE A 13 -7.19 2.17 13.71
C ILE A 13 -6.39 1.14 12.91
N ALA A 14 -6.81 -0.13 12.93
CA ALA A 14 -6.15 -1.19 12.19
C ALA A 14 -6.18 -0.92 10.68
N GLU A 15 -7.34 -0.54 10.13
CA GLU A 15 -7.50 -0.14 8.73
C GLU A 15 -6.57 1.00 8.33
N THR A 16 -6.52 2.05 9.15
CA THR A 16 -5.65 3.20 8.92
C THR A 16 -4.17 2.80 8.94
N LEU A 17 -3.78 1.94 9.89
CA LEU A 17 -2.40 1.46 9.99
C LEU A 17 -2.02 0.62 8.76
N PHE A 18 -2.87 -0.32 8.35
CA PHE A 18 -2.65 -1.13 7.15
C PHE A 18 -2.59 -0.28 5.88
N TYR A 19 -3.47 0.72 5.75
CA TYR A 19 -3.44 1.69 4.66
C TYR A 19 -2.07 2.37 4.55
N LEU A 20 -1.54 2.86 5.68
CA LEU A 20 -0.25 3.55 5.72
C LEU A 20 0.90 2.61 5.37
N LEU A 21 0.94 1.40 5.95
CA LEU A 21 1.98 0.40 5.67
C LEU A 21 2.01 0.02 4.19
N LEU A 22 0.84 -0.26 3.61
CA LEU A 22 0.73 -0.67 2.22
C LEU A 22 1.12 0.45 1.26
N ARG A 23 0.74 1.70 1.58
CA ARG A 23 1.16 2.89 0.83
C ARG A 23 2.69 3.03 0.82
N VAL A 24 3.35 2.81 1.96
CA VAL A 24 4.81 2.86 2.06
C VAL A 24 5.45 1.71 1.30
N TYR A 25 4.97 0.48 1.48
CA TYR A 25 5.49 -0.73 0.83
C TYR A 25 5.46 -0.62 -0.69
N LEU A 26 4.32 -0.21 -1.26
CA LEU A 26 4.18 -0.03 -2.71
C LEU A 26 5.11 1.04 -3.27
N ARG A 27 5.26 2.15 -2.54
CA ARG A 27 6.18 3.23 -2.93
C ARG A 27 7.62 2.72 -2.91
N SER A 28 7.98 1.91 -1.91
CA SER A 28 9.30 1.30 -1.80
C SER A 28 9.59 0.38 -2.98
N LEU A 29 8.74 -0.62 -3.23
CA LEU A 29 8.90 -1.56 -4.34
C LEU A 29 9.01 -0.87 -5.70
N ARG A 30 8.22 0.19 -5.93
CA ARG A 30 8.26 0.91 -7.20
C ARG A 30 9.55 1.71 -7.35
N THR A 31 10.02 2.30 -6.26
CA THR A 31 11.30 3.01 -6.23
C THR A 31 12.42 2.04 -6.57
N GLU A 32 12.46 0.89 -5.92
CA GLU A 32 13.44 -0.18 -6.15
C GLU A 32 13.42 -0.67 -7.60
N ARG A 33 12.25 -0.96 -8.20
CA ARG A 33 12.18 -1.32 -9.63
C ARG A 33 12.68 -0.22 -10.56
N LEU A 34 12.39 1.05 -10.26
CA LEU A 34 12.86 2.17 -11.10
C LEU A 34 14.36 2.33 -11.00
N GLU A 35 14.92 2.08 -9.82
CA GLU A 35 16.34 2.06 -9.57
C GLU A 35 17.03 0.92 -10.33
N GLU A 36 16.49 -0.29 -10.27
CA GLU A 36 16.97 -1.45 -11.03
C GLU A 36 16.91 -1.22 -12.55
N ILE A 37 15.81 -0.63 -13.05
CA ILE A 37 15.68 -0.24 -14.48
C ILE A 37 16.76 0.77 -14.86
N TRP A 38 17.05 1.74 -13.99
CA TRP A 38 18.09 2.73 -14.24
C TRP A 38 19.46 2.07 -14.31
N ASP A 39 19.80 1.25 -13.31
CA ASP A 39 21.08 0.57 -13.20
C ASP A 39 21.30 -0.40 -14.39
N THR A 40 20.23 -1.05 -14.87
CA THR A 40 20.27 -1.91 -16.07
C THR A 40 20.49 -1.11 -17.36
N ARG A 41 19.84 0.05 -17.53
CA ARG A 41 19.97 0.86 -18.76
C ARG A 41 21.22 1.71 -18.81
N HIS A 42 21.76 2.10 -17.65
CA HIS A 42 22.89 3.00 -17.54
C HIS A 42 23.97 2.39 -16.63
N PRO A 43 24.60 1.27 -17.04
CA PRO A 43 25.60 0.59 -16.22
C PRO A 43 26.81 1.49 -15.90
N ALA A 44 27.17 2.41 -16.81
CA ALA A 44 28.23 3.40 -16.59
C ALA A 44 27.86 4.53 -15.60
N GLN A 45 26.58 4.65 -15.22
CA GLN A 45 26.07 5.60 -14.24
C GLN A 45 25.32 4.90 -13.10
N ALA A 46 25.69 3.65 -12.82
CA ALA A 46 25.16 2.87 -11.72
C ALA A 46 25.46 3.53 -10.37
N GLY A 47 24.54 3.37 -9.40
CA GLY A 47 24.67 3.94 -8.06
C GLY A 47 23.98 5.30 -7.89
N ASN A 48 24.21 5.96 -6.74
CA ASN A 48 23.39 7.10 -6.29
C ASN A 48 23.74 8.44 -6.98
N THR A 49 23.51 8.52 -8.28
CA THR A 49 23.75 9.71 -9.09
C THR A 49 22.58 10.70 -9.04
N PRO A 50 22.83 12.02 -9.25
CA PRO A 50 21.76 13.02 -9.37
C PRO A 50 20.77 12.70 -10.50
N ALA A 51 21.27 12.12 -11.60
CA ALA A 51 20.47 11.70 -12.75
C ALA A 51 19.48 10.58 -12.40
N ARG A 52 19.93 9.55 -11.66
CA ARG A 52 19.06 8.47 -11.14
C ARG A 52 17.94 9.02 -10.27
N ARG A 53 18.27 9.93 -9.33
CA ARG A 53 17.26 10.58 -8.46
C ARG A 53 16.25 11.40 -9.26
N ALA A 54 16.68 12.09 -10.31
CA ALA A 54 15.79 12.85 -11.18
C ALA A 54 14.86 11.92 -11.99
N PHE A 55 15.39 10.81 -12.50
CA PHE A 55 14.62 9.79 -13.22
C PHE A 55 13.53 9.15 -12.36
N VAL A 56 13.88 8.69 -11.15
CA VAL A 56 12.93 8.11 -10.19
C VAL A 56 11.83 9.12 -9.86
N ARG A 57 12.20 10.39 -9.59
CA ARG A 57 11.26 11.45 -9.23
C ARG A 57 10.26 11.77 -10.35
N ARG A 58 10.73 11.90 -11.60
CA ARG A 58 9.87 12.12 -12.78
C ARG A 58 9.01 10.90 -13.11
N SER A 59 9.51 9.70 -12.86
CA SER A 59 8.76 8.47 -13.12
C SER A 59 7.69 8.19 -12.05
N MET A 60 7.89 8.70 -10.83
CA MET A 60 6.92 8.64 -9.74
C MET A 60 5.71 9.58 -9.95
N THR A 61 5.85 10.69 -10.68
CA THR A 61 4.76 11.67 -10.86
C THR A 61 3.51 11.13 -11.59
N GLY A 62 3.64 10.11 -12.44
CA GLY A 62 2.50 9.48 -13.12
C GLY A 62 1.94 8.24 -12.40
N PHE A 63 2.70 7.66 -11.47
CA PHE A 63 2.36 6.39 -10.82
C PHE A 63 1.18 6.50 -9.85
N ASP A 64 0.98 7.68 -9.27
CA ASP A 64 -0.02 7.93 -8.24
C ASP A 64 -1.47 7.71 -8.72
N LYS A 65 -1.72 7.71 -10.04
CA LYS A 65 -3.09 7.67 -10.60
C LYS A 65 -3.67 6.27 -10.82
N THR A 66 -2.89 5.23 -11.10
CA THR A 66 -3.43 3.95 -11.63
C THR A 66 -3.27 2.73 -10.71
N LEU A 67 -2.19 2.64 -9.93
CA LEU A 67 -2.00 1.51 -9.00
C LEU A 67 -2.62 1.73 -7.61
N ARG A 68 -2.81 2.99 -7.21
CA ARG A 68 -3.35 3.33 -5.87
C ARG A 68 -4.81 2.89 -5.70
N SER A 69 -5.66 2.97 -6.72
CA SER A 69 -7.10 2.74 -6.51
C SER A 69 -7.45 1.31 -6.10
N ARG A 70 -6.89 0.29 -6.78
CA ARG A 70 -7.23 -1.12 -6.50
C ARG A 70 -6.64 -1.68 -5.21
N LEU A 71 -5.41 -1.30 -4.86
CA LEU A 71 -4.80 -1.82 -3.63
C LEU A 71 -5.29 -1.09 -2.37
N LEU A 72 -5.66 0.18 -2.49
CA LEU A 72 -6.35 0.91 -1.43
C LEU A 72 -7.76 0.36 -1.18
N LEU A 73 -8.46 -0.05 -2.23
CA LEU A 73 -9.75 -0.74 -2.12
C LEU A 73 -9.63 -2.01 -1.26
N LEU A 74 -8.54 -2.77 -1.39
CA LEU A 74 -8.34 -4.02 -0.65
C LEU A 74 -8.28 -3.80 0.87
N VAL A 75 -7.73 -2.66 1.31
CA VAL A 75 -7.63 -2.30 2.74
C VAL A 75 -9.01 -2.04 3.34
N PHE A 76 -9.96 -1.54 2.56
CA PHE A 76 -11.36 -1.41 3.01
C PHE A 76 -12.13 -2.73 2.89
N VAL A 77 -11.86 -3.55 1.87
CA VAL A 77 -12.63 -4.76 1.59
C VAL A 77 -12.28 -5.91 2.56
N LEU A 78 -11.00 -6.13 2.87
CA LEU A 78 -10.54 -7.21 3.77
C LEU A 78 -11.16 -7.18 5.18
N PRO A 79 -11.17 -6.05 5.91
CA PRO A 79 -11.74 -5.99 7.25
C PRO A 79 -13.26 -6.19 7.25
N ASN A 80 -13.96 -5.64 6.26
CA ASN A 80 -15.39 -5.88 6.08
C ASN A 80 -15.69 -7.37 5.79
N LEU A 81 -14.87 -8.02 4.95
CA LEU A 81 -14.96 -9.46 4.72
C LEU A 81 -14.66 -10.28 5.98
N ALA A 82 -13.67 -9.87 6.78
CA ALA A 82 -13.34 -10.56 8.04
C ALA A 82 -14.49 -10.46 9.04
N VAL A 83 -15.09 -9.27 9.21
CA VAL A 83 -16.27 -9.07 10.07
C VAL A 83 -17.46 -9.90 9.56
N MET A 84 -17.76 -9.86 8.25
CA MET A 84 -18.81 -10.70 7.67
C MET A 84 -18.55 -12.20 7.87
N GLY A 85 -17.31 -12.65 7.72
CA GLY A 85 -16.92 -14.05 7.93
C GLY A 85 -17.10 -14.48 9.39
N ILE A 86 -16.71 -13.65 10.35
CA ILE A 86 -16.90 -13.91 11.78
C ILE A 86 -18.39 -13.97 12.13
N ILE A 87 -19.20 -13.01 11.64
CA ILE A 87 -20.65 -13.02 11.86
C ILE A 87 -21.29 -14.27 11.26
N TYR A 88 -20.94 -14.63 10.02
CA TYR A 88 -21.43 -15.83 9.36
C TYR A 88 -21.08 -17.09 10.16
N TRP A 89 -19.82 -17.21 10.58
CA TRP A 89 -19.35 -18.36 11.35
C TRP A 89 -20.09 -18.51 12.68
N ILE A 90 -20.27 -17.41 13.43
CA ILE A 90 -20.97 -17.44 14.72
C ILE A 90 -22.46 -17.70 14.56
N ASN A 91 -23.10 -17.20 13.50
CA ASN A 91 -24.55 -17.34 13.29
C ASN A 91 -24.93 -18.70 12.68
N TRP A 92 -24.00 -19.34 11.96
CA TRP A 92 -24.21 -20.67 11.38
C TRP A 92 -23.82 -21.81 12.33
N GLN A 93 -23.12 -21.50 13.41
CA GLN A 93 -22.75 -22.42 14.49
C GLN A 93 -23.80 -22.42 15.58
#